data_AF-A0A8X8WH79-F1
#
_entry.id   AF-A0A8X8WH79-F1
#
_cell.length_a   1.000
_cell.length_b   1.000
_cell.length_c   1.000
_cell.angle_alpha   90.00
_cell.angle_beta   90.00
_cell.angle_gamma   90.00
#
_symmetry.space_group_name_H-M   'P 1'
#
loop_
_entity.id
_entity.type
_entity.pdbx_description
1 polymer ?
#
loop_
_entity_poly.entity_id
_entity_poly.type
_entity_poly.pdbx_seq_one_letter_code
_entity_poly.pdbx_strand_id
1 'polypeptide(L)'
;MLLKSRQLPKFRAHNPSIPSLYHILQFNASMSNLKVVWRKDPKLDQAIENDKKWRLCYRVVREVLNEPGQVIPLRYLDKRRERLRLPIKLEEFLSQNPGLFDIYQDRIRPKSDLVQFVRPSDRLNRFLEEEKSIYSDK
;
A
#
# COMPACT_ATOMS: atom_id res chain seq x y z
N MET A 1 -27.57 -62.63 48.04
CA MET A 1 -27.53 -62.95 46.59
C MET A 1 -26.75 -61.83 45.90
N LEU A 2 -25.50 -62.11 45.53
CA LEU A 2 -25.10 -62.41 44.14
C LEU A 2 -25.36 -61.21 43.21
N LEU A 3 -24.32 -60.40 42.98
CA LEU A 3 -23.43 -60.45 41.80
C LEU A 3 -23.94 -59.59 40.64
N LYS A 4 -23.23 -58.52 40.30
CA LYS A 4 -22.47 -58.48 39.04
C LYS A 4 -21.54 -57.27 38.99
N SER A 5 -20.26 -57.61 39.10
CA SER A 5 -19.13 -56.83 38.67
C SER A 5 -19.28 -56.41 37.19
N ARG A 6 -19.07 -55.14 36.90
CA ARG A 6 -18.65 -54.69 35.57
C ARG A 6 -17.15 -54.43 35.64
N GLN A 7 -16.39 -55.40 35.16
CA GLN A 7 -14.96 -55.26 34.92
C GLN A 7 -14.77 -54.22 33.81
N LEU A 8 -14.09 -53.12 34.11
CA LEU A 8 -13.58 -52.22 33.09
C LEU A 8 -12.45 -52.94 32.33
N PRO A 9 -12.34 -52.75 31.01
CA PRO A 9 -11.28 -53.37 30.22
C PRO A 9 -9.92 -52.91 30.73
N LYS A 10 -9.05 -53.87 31.02
CA LYS A 10 -7.63 -53.65 31.29
C LYS A 10 -6.98 -53.15 30.00
N PHE A 11 -6.88 -51.83 29.85
CA PHE A 11 -6.03 -51.25 28.82
C PHE A 11 -4.59 -51.54 29.20
N ARG A 12 -4.07 -52.54 28.48
CA ARG A 12 -2.69 -52.99 28.36
C ARG A 12 -1.75 -51.79 28.36
N ALA A 13 -0.82 -51.76 29.32
CA ALA A 13 0.29 -50.83 29.32
C ALA A 13 1.00 -50.89 27.97
N HIS A 14 1.08 -49.76 27.30
CA HIS A 14 1.98 -49.56 26.16
C HIS A 14 3.18 -48.82 26.72
N ASN A 15 4.37 -49.37 26.46
CA ASN A 15 5.65 -48.89 26.96
C ASN A 15 5.79 -47.36 26.85
N PRO A 16 6.42 -46.70 27.85
CA PRO A 16 6.77 -45.30 27.74
C PRO A 16 7.97 -45.19 26.80
N SER A 17 7.74 -45.24 25.49
CA SER A 17 8.79 -44.89 24.53
C SER A 17 8.93 -43.37 24.52
N ILE A 18 9.89 -42.90 25.33
CA ILE A 18 10.65 -41.67 25.15
C ILE A 18 9.79 -40.40 25.28
N PRO A 19 9.90 -39.64 26.39
CA PRO A 19 9.37 -38.29 26.41
C PRO A 19 10.05 -37.52 25.28
N SER A 20 9.24 -37.11 24.30
CA SER A 20 9.64 -36.28 23.18
C SER A 20 10.37 -35.05 23.71
N LEU A 21 11.70 -35.07 23.62
CA LEU A 21 12.57 -33.92 23.89
C LEU A 21 12.17 -32.70 23.02
N TYR A 22 11.41 -32.92 21.95
CA TYR A 22 10.91 -31.87 21.07
C TYR A 22 9.84 -30.98 21.69
N HIS A 23 9.06 -31.44 22.68
CA HIS A 23 8.07 -30.59 23.35
C HIS A 23 8.69 -29.67 24.41
N ILE A 24 9.77 -30.10 25.07
CA ILE A 24 10.48 -29.27 26.06
C ILE A 24 11.27 -28.15 25.36
N LEU A 25 11.78 -28.40 24.15
CA LEU A 25 12.49 -27.38 23.36
C LEU A 25 11.54 -26.35 22.72
N GLN A 26 10.26 -26.67 22.53
CA GLN A 26 9.29 -25.74 21.94
C GLN A 26 8.82 -24.65 22.91
N PHE A 27 8.93 -24.85 24.23
CA PHE A 27 8.57 -23.85 25.25
C PHE A 27 9.77 -23.07 25.83
N ASN A 28 11.00 -23.43 25.46
CA ASN A 28 12.22 -22.71 25.87
C ASN A 28 12.63 -21.59 24.90
N ALA A 29 11.83 -21.30 23.87
CA ALA A 29 11.85 -19.97 23.27
C ALA A 29 11.06 -19.03 24.20
N SER A 30 11.62 -18.75 25.38
CA SER A 30 11.18 -17.60 26.15
C SER A 30 11.23 -16.42 25.19
N MET A 31 10.08 -15.77 24.97
CA MET A 31 10.09 -14.46 24.34
C MET A 31 10.81 -13.54 25.32
N SER A 32 12.15 -13.54 25.24
CA SER A 32 12.96 -12.56 25.93
C SER A 32 12.44 -11.22 25.44
N ASN A 33 12.04 -10.37 26.39
CA ASN A 33 11.59 -9.02 26.13
C ASN A 33 12.82 -8.22 25.66
N LEU A 34 13.34 -8.56 24.48
CA LEU A 34 14.47 -7.93 23.83
C LEU A 34 13.93 -6.57 23.43
N LYS A 35 14.10 -5.61 24.34
CA LYS A 35 13.76 -4.22 24.13
C LYS A 35 14.53 -3.77 22.90
N VAL A 36 13.88 -3.82 21.75
CA VAL A 36 14.45 -3.36 20.48
C VAL A 36 14.77 -1.90 20.68
N VAL A 37 16.06 -1.59 20.85
CA VAL A 37 16.52 -0.22 20.94
C VAL A 37 16.29 0.36 19.56
N TRP A 38 15.31 1.26 19.43
CA TRP A 38 15.08 2.03 18.20
C TRP A 38 16.37 2.77 17.86
N ARG A 39 17.10 2.24 16.89
CA ARG A 39 18.31 2.86 16.36
C ARG A 39 17.93 3.60 15.09
N LYS A 40 18.35 4.86 15.01
CA LYS A 40 18.18 5.68 13.82
C LYS A 40 19.01 5.08 12.70
N ASP A 41 18.38 4.56 11.66
CA ASP A 41 19.06 4.13 10.44
C ASP A 41 18.88 5.23 9.39
N PRO A 42 19.96 5.97 9.05
CA PRO A 42 19.87 7.07 8.09
C PRO A 42 19.39 6.64 6.71
N LYS A 43 19.72 5.41 6.27
CA LYS A 43 19.31 4.91 4.95
C LYS A 43 17.82 4.61 4.93
N LEU A 44 17.33 3.99 6.00
CA LEU A 44 15.91 3.71 6.17
C LEU A 44 15.11 5.01 6.27
N ASP A 45 15.56 5.95 7.09
CA ASP A 45 14.92 7.26 7.25
C ASP A 45 14.85 8.00 5.90
N GLN A 46 15.95 7.99 5.13
CA GLN A 46 15.98 8.62 3.81
C GLN A 46 15.05 7.93 2.81
N ALA A 47 14.97 6.60 2.82
CA ALA A 47 14.02 5.86 1.99
C ALA A 47 12.56 6.21 2.36
N ILE A 48 12.26 6.34 3.66
CA ILE A 48 10.95 6.76 4.16
C ILE A 48 10.62 8.19 3.71
N GLU A 49 11.59 9.11 3.76
CA GLU A 49 11.41 10.49 3.29
C GLU A 49 11.14 10.55 1.78
N ASN A 50 11.89 9.79 0.99
CA ASN A 50 11.67 9.68 -0.45
C ASN A 50 10.26 9.15 -0.75
N ASP A 51 9.83 8.11 -0.04
CA ASP A 51 8.50 7.51 -0.20
C ASP A 51 7.36 8.49 0.13
N LYS A 52 7.52 9.34 1.16
CA LYS A 52 6.53 10.38 1.49
C LYS A 52 6.23 11.31 0.30
N LYS A 53 7.25 11.71 -0.46
CA LYS A 53 7.09 12.54 -1.67
C LYS A 53 6.25 11.81 -2.72
N TRP A 54 6.55 10.54 -2.97
CA TRP A 54 5.85 9.75 -3.99
C TRP A 54 4.40 9.43 -3.60
N ARG A 55 4.10 9.25 -2.30
CA ARG A 55 2.71 9.07 -1.84
C ARG A 55 1.80 10.24 -2.19
N LEU A 56 2.31 11.48 -2.11
CA LEU A 56 1.55 12.66 -2.52
C LEU A 56 1.29 12.67 -4.03
N CYS A 57 2.34 12.40 -4.81
CA CYS A 57 2.24 12.31 -6.28
C CYS A 57 1.22 11.25 -6.69
N TYR A 58 1.30 10.06 -6.08
CA TYR A 58 0.39 8.95 -6.34
C TYR A 58 -1.08 9.31 -6.11
N ARG A 59 -1.41 10.06 -5.04
CA ARG A 59 -2.79 10.50 -4.78
C ARG A 59 -3.33 11.37 -5.89
N VAL A 60 -2.52 12.32 -6.38
CA VAL A 60 -2.92 13.21 -7.47
C VAL A 60 -3.05 12.44 -8.78
N VAL A 61 -2.07 11.58 -9.10
CA VAL A 61 -2.12 10.73 -10.30
C VAL A 61 -3.37 9.86 -10.30
N ARG A 62 -3.68 9.19 -9.18
CA ARG A 62 -4.90 8.40 -9.03
C ARG A 62 -6.16 9.22 -9.25
N GLU A 63 -6.21 10.43 -8.72
CA GLU A 63 -7.37 11.30 -8.91
C GLU A 63 -7.61 11.63 -10.38
N VAL A 64 -6.55 11.94 -11.13
CA VAL A 64 -6.63 12.25 -12.55
C VAL A 64 -6.99 11.01 -13.37
N LEU A 65 -6.39 9.85 -13.06
CA LEU A 65 -6.66 8.60 -13.78
C LEU A 65 -8.07 8.05 -13.55
N ASN A 66 -8.70 8.39 -12.42
CA ASN A 66 -10.06 7.98 -12.09
C ASN A 66 -11.12 8.81 -12.84
N GLU A 67 -10.76 9.96 -13.42
CA GLU A 67 -11.69 10.76 -14.20
C GLU A 67 -11.98 10.13 -15.56
N PRO A 68 -13.22 10.24 -16.07
CA PRO A 68 -13.54 9.79 -17.41
C PRO A 68 -12.70 10.56 -18.44
N GLY A 69 -11.99 9.85 -19.30
CA GLY A 69 -11.07 10.44 -20.27
C GLY A 69 -9.72 10.87 -19.69
N GLN A 70 -9.42 10.57 -18.41
CA GLN A 70 -8.14 10.84 -17.75
C GLN A 70 -7.73 12.33 -17.82
N VAL A 71 -8.72 13.21 -17.80
CA VAL A 71 -8.54 14.65 -17.98
C VAL A 71 -9.36 15.37 -16.93
N ILE A 72 -8.78 16.38 -16.29
CA ILE A 72 -9.49 17.18 -15.29
C ILE A 72 -9.16 18.67 -15.39
N PRO A 73 -10.14 19.58 -15.29
CA PRO A 73 -9.86 21.00 -15.17
C PRO A 73 -9.06 21.29 -13.89
N LEU A 74 -8.07 22.18 -13.99
CA LEU A 74 -7.23 22.57 -12.86
C LEU A 74 -8.05 23.13 -11.70
N ARG A 75 -9.12 23.88 -12.01
CA ARG A 75 -10.08 24.41 -11.03
C ARG A 75 -10.78 23.32 -10.23
N TYR A 76 -11.02 22.15 -10.82
CA TYR A 76 -11.72 21.05 -10.16
C TYR A 76 -10.77 20.27 -9.27
N LEU A 77 -9.54 20.09 -9.73
CA LEU A 77 -8.52 19.43 -8.92
C LEU A 77 -8.12 20.28 -7.70
N ASP A 78 -8.10 21.61 -7.83
CA ASP A 78 -7.85 22.53 -6.70
C ASP A 78 -8.95 22.47 -5.63
N LYS A 79 -10.23 22.34 -6.03
CA LYS A 79 -11.33 22.08 -5.07
C LYS A 79 -11.17 20.77 -4.32
N ARG A 80 -10.53 19.77 -4.94
CA ARG A 80 -10.28 18.46 -4.32
C ARG A 80 -8.98 18.42 -3.52
N ARG A 81 -8.19 19.49 -3.51
CA ARG A 81 -6.92 19.61 -2.80
C ARG A 81 -7.03 19.24 -1.32
N GLU A 82 -8.08 19.72 -0.65
CA GLU A 82 -8.34 19.43 0.77
C GLU A 82 -8.52 17.92 1.02
N ARG A 83 -9.30 17.26 0.14
CA ARG A 83 -9.52 15.80 0.19
C ARG A 83 -8.24 15.02 -0.04
N LEU A 84 -7.39 15.49 -0.97
CA LEU A 84 -6.09 14.88 -1.27
C LEU A 84 -5.04 15.15 -0.16
N ARG A 85 -5.36 16.07 0.77
CA ARG A 85 -4.46 16.55 1.83
C ARG A 85 -3.14 17.06 1.26
N LEU A 86 -3.21 17.78 0.14
CA LEU A 86 -2.03 18.34 -0.51
C LEU A 86 -1.61 19.62 0.23
N PRO A 87 -0.43 19.64 0.88
CA PRO A 87 -0.02 20.77 1.71
C PRO A 87 0.25 22.03 0.88
N ILE A 88 0.81 21.86 -0.32
CA ILE A 88 1.16 22.93 -1.25
C ILE A 88 0.03 23.26 -2.22
N LYS A 89 0.09 24.43 -2.85
CA LYS A 89 -0.84 24.83 -3.91
C LYS A 89 -0.65 23.92 -5.14
N LEU A 90 -1.70 23.78 -5.93
CA LEU A 90 -1.65 22.91 -7.10
C LEU A 90 -0.64 23.40 -8.17
N GLU A 91 -0.58 24.70 -8.42
CA GLU A 91 0.38 25.30 -9.36
C GLU A 91 1.83 24.99 -8.96
N GLU A 92 2.12 25.08 -7.66
CA GLU A 92 3.43 24.76 -7.09
C GLU A 92 3.73 23.26 -7.13
N PHE A 93 2.72 22.42 -6.92
CA PHE A 93 2.86 20.97 -7.07
C PHE A 93 3.23 20.58 -8.50
N LEU A 94 2.61 21.21 -9.49
CA LEU A 94 2.89 20.97 -10.91
C LEU A 94 4.29 21.46 -11.29
N SER A 95 4.73 22.61 -10.76
CA SER A 95 6.09 23.12 -11.02
C SER A 95 7.19 22.25 -10.40
N GLN A 96 6.94 21.66 -9.22
CA GLN A 96 7.89 20.76 -8.54
C GLN A 96 8.02 19.38 -9.18
N ASN A 97 7.02 18.95 -9.97
CA ASN A 97 6.99 17.62 -10.57
C ASN A 97 6.78 17.70 -12.10
N PRO A 98 7.73 18.32 -12.82
CA PRO A 98 7.67 18.39 -14.27
C PRO A 98 7.78 16.97 -14.85
N GLY A 99 6.79 16.56 -15.65
CA GLY A 99 6.77 15.26 -16.32
C GLY A 99 5.81 14.23 -15.75
N LEU A 100 5.04 14.53 -14.70
CA LEU A 100 3.88 13.72 -14.31
C LEU A 100 2.62 14.07 -15.12
N PHE A 101 2.45 15.36 -15.43
CA PHE A 101 1.25 15.87 -16.07
C PHE A 101 1.60 16.88 -17.16
N ASP A 102 0.75 16.90 -18.20
CA ASP A 102 0.76 17.95 -19.21
C ASP A 102 -0.42 18.89 -18.96
N ILE A 103 -0.18 20.18 -19.19
CA ILE A 103 -1.18 21.24 -19.03
C ILE A 103 -1.52 21.77 -20.42
N TYR A 104 -2.81 21.84 -20.72
CA TYR A 104 -3.30 22.43 -21.96
C TYR A 104 -4.56 23.27 -21.69
N GLN A 105 -4.94 24.11 -22.65
CA GLN A 105 -6.12 24.95 -22.53
C GLN A 105 -7.21 24.40 -23.44
N ASP A 106 -8.41 24.22 -22.88
CA ASP A 106 -9.57 23.76 -23.63
C ASP A 106 -10.85 24.39 -23.06
N ARG A 107 -11.94 24.28 -23.81
CA ARG A 107 -13.24 24.80 -23.43
C ARG A 107 -14.10 23.68 -22.87
N ILE A 108 -14.64 23.88 -21.67
CA ILE A 108 -15.62 22.96 -21.08
C ILE A 108 -16.92 22.97 -21.90
N ARG A 109 -17.31 24.14 -22.43
CA ARG A 109 -18.47 24.30 -23.31
C ARG A 109 -18.05 25.11 -24.54
N PRO A 110 -18.63 24.89 -25.73
CA PRO A 110 -18.17 25.52 -26.97
C PRO A 110 -18.13 27.07 -26.93
N LYS A 111 -18.99 27.70 -26.13
CA LYS A 111 -19.08 29.16 -25.93
C LYS A 111 -18.49 29.65 -24.60
N SER A 112 -17.79 28.80 -23.84
CA SER A 112 -17.18 29.22 -22.57
C SER A 112 -15.75 29.71 -22.75
N ASP A 113 -15.25 30.37 -21.72
CA ASP A 113 -13.84 30.72 -21.59
C ASP A 113 -12.95 29.48 -21.62
N LEU A 114 -11.70 29.70 -22.01
CA LEU A 114 -10.64 28.69 -21.97
C LEU A 114 -10.29 28.39 -20.51
N VAL A 115 -10.21 27.11 -20.19
CA VAL A 115 -9.83 26.61 -18.88
C VAL A 115 -8.60 25.72 -19.03
N GLN A 116 -7.72 25.78 -18.05
CA GLN A 116 -6.57 24.88 -17.99
C GLN A 116 -7.03 23.48 -17.57
N PHE A 117 -6.65 22.49 -18.36
CA PHE A 117 -6.84 21.09 -18.10
C PHE A 117 -5.50 20.42 -17.81
N VAL A 118 -5.58 19.37 -17.01
CA VAL A 118 -4.47 18.52 -16.62
C VAL A 118 -4.74 17.11 -17.15
N ARG A 119 -3.75 16.54 -17.82
CA ARG A 119 -3.74 15.13 -18.27
C ARG A 119 -2.46 14.44 -17.82
N PRO A 120 -2.45 13.10 -17.65
CA PRO A 120 -1.22 12.34 -17.48
C PRO A 120 -0.24 12.63 -18.63
N SER A 121 1.04 12.77 -18.31
CA SER A 121 2.05 12.93 -19.34
C SER A 121 2.23 11.64 -20.15
N ASP A 122 2.73 11.77 -21.37
CA ASP A 122 3.05 10.60 -22.21
C ASP A 122 4.07 9.66 -21.53
N ARG A 123 5.00 10.22 -20.75
CA ARG A 123 5.97 9.45 -19.98
C ARG A 123 5.30 8.61 -18.90
N LEU A 124 4.33 9.19 -18.18
CA LEU A 124 3.57 8.49 -17.16
C LEU A 124 2.72 7.39 -17.79
N ASN A 125 2.05 7.67 -18.90
CA ASN A 125 1.25 6.68 -19.62
C ASN A 125 2.10 5.49 -20.09
N ARG A 126 3.26 5.75 -20.70
CA ARG A 126 4.20 4.68 -21.10
C ARG A 126 4.60 3.81 -19.92
N PHE A 127 4.95 4.42 -18.79
CA PHE A 127 5.27 3.69 -17.57
C PHE A 127 4.11 2.82 -17.08
N LEU A 128 2.88 3.34 -17.10
CA LEU A 128 1.69 2.59 -16.70
C LEU A 128 1.33 1.47 -17.67
N GLU A 129 1.61 1.63 -18.96
CA GLU A 129 1.46 0.60 -19.98
C GLU A 129 2.48 -0.54 -19.80
N GLU A 130 3.75 -0.20 -19.55
CA GLU A 130 4.81 -1.16 -19.23
C GLU A 130 4.48 -1.97 -17.97
N GLU A 131 3.99 -1.32 -16.91
CA GLU A 131 3.54 -2.01 -15.69
C GLU A 131 2.40 -2.98 -16.02
N LYS A 132 1.40 -2.54 -16.79
CA LYS A 132 0.27 -3.40 -17.19
C LYS A 132 0.72 -4.61 -17.99
N SER A 133 1.69 -4.48 -18.90
CA SER A 133 2.18 -5.62 -19.69
C SER A 133 2.86 -6.66 -18.80
N ILE A 134 3.65 -6.23 -17.82
CA ILE A 134 4.32 -7.15 -16.87
C ILE A 134 3.32 -7.99 -16.06
N TYR A 135 2.18 -7.41 -15.69
CA TYR A 135 1.13 -8.13 -14.97
C TYR A 135 0.23 -8.98 -15.87
N SER A 136 0.10 -8.63 -17.15
CA SER A 136 -0.71 -9.41 -18.11
C SER A 136 -0.01 -10.67 -18.61
N ASP A 137 1.32 -10.67 -18.63
CA ASP A 137 2.14 -11.80 -19.10
C ASP A 137 2.39 -12.86 -18.01
N LYS A 138 1.85 -12.67 -16.80
CA LYS A 138 1.92 -13.61 -15.67
C LYS A 138 0.60 -14.32 -15.44
#